data_AF-A0A256XMG6-F1
#
_entry.id   AF-A0A256XMG6-F1
#
_cell.length_a   1.000
_cell.length_b   1.000
_cell.length_c   1.000
_cell.angle_alpha   90.00
_cell.angle_beta   90.00
_cell.angle_gamma   90.00
#
_symmetry.space_group_name_H-M   'P 1'
#
loop_
_entity.id
_entity.type
_entity.pdbx_description
1 polymer ?
#
loop_
_entity_poly.entity_id
_entity_poly.type
_entity_poly.pdbx_seq_one_letter_code
_entity_poly.pdbx_strand_id
1 'polypeptide(L)'
;PLARNPLEITLLVLLYGSLMAAPPRSAYISKIFSREDYGKAFGAISVAQNLGLMTGPVFAGYVAEHWGYFLTYTILSLLFVIFALLIALLKYRERRGEL
;
A
#
# COMPACT_ATOMS: atom_id res chain seq x y z
N PRO A 1 -25.95 1.08 3.12
CA PRO A 1 -25.22 2.27 3.60
C PRO A 1 -24.38 1.92 4.84
N LEU A 2 -23.12 1.52 4.63
CA LEU A 2 -22.26 0.74 5.54
C LEU A 2 -21.68 1.48 6.77
N ALA A 3 -22.30 2.56 7.25
CA ALA A 3 -21.87 3.19 8.50
C ALA A 3 -23.04 3.95 9.15
N ARG A 4 -23.81 3.26 9.99
CA ARG A 4 -24.81 3.93 10.86
C ARG A 4 -24.31 4.12 12.29
N ASN A 5 -23.31 3.34 12.71
CA ASN A 5 -22.81 3.35 14.08
C ASN A 5 -21.32 3.74 14.16
N PRO A 6 -20.95 4.69 15.04
CA PRO A 6 -19.54 5.09 15.21
C PRO A 6 -18.64 3.93 15.68
N LEU A 7 -19.21 2.91 16.33
CA LEU A 7 -18.49 1.69 16.71
C LEU A 7 -18.02 0.86 15.51
N GLU A 8 -18.81 0.79 14.43
CA GLU A 8 -18.43 0.06 13.21
C GLU A 8 -17.23 0.73 12.52
N ILE A 9 -17.22 2.06 12.48
CA ILE A 9 -16.10 2.83 11.92
C ILE A 9 -14.84 2.60 12.77
N THR A 10 -14.95 2.64 14.09
CA THR A 10 -13.82 2.38 15.00
C THR A 10 -13.26 0.97 14.82
N LEU A 11 -14.13 -0.04 14.72
CA LEU A 11 -13.73 -1.43 14.44
C LEU A 11 -13.01 -1.55 13.10
N LEU A 12 -13.52 -0.92 12.04
CA LEU A 12 -12.87 -0.91 10.72
C LEU A 12 -11.50 -0.24 10.74
N VAL A 13 -11.35 0.88 11.46
CA VAL A 13 -10.05 1.58 11.62
C VAL A 13 -9.05 0.71 12.38
N LEU A 14 -9.48 0.04 13.45
CA LEU A 14 -8.63 -0.88 14.21
C LEU A 14 -8.20 -2.09 13.36
N LEU A 15 -9.11 -2.66 12.59
CA LEU A 15 -8.80 -3.74 11.65
C LEU A 15 -7.85 -3.27 10.55
N TYR A 16 -8.04 -2.06 10.00
CA TYR A 16 -7.13 -1.48 9.03
C TYR A 16 -5.71 -1.27 9.61
N GLY A 17 -5.60 -0.79 10.86
CA GLY A 17 -4.33 -0.71 11.58
C GLY A 17 -3.66 -2.07 11.79
N SER A 18 -4.45 -3.12 12.00
CA SER A 18 -3.96 -4.50 12.18
C SER A 18 -3.50 -5.15 10.87
N LEU A 19 -4.08 -4.73 9.73
CA LEU A 19 -3.70 -5.15 8.38
C LEU A 19 -2.49 -4.37 7.81
N MET A 20 -1.90 -3.47 8.59
CA MET A 20 -0.75 -2.68 8.14
C MET A 20 0.38 -3.60 7.66
N ALA A 21 0.81 -3.41 6.41
CA ALA A 21 1.95 -4.11 5.83
C ALA A 21 3.31 -3.68 6.43
N ALA A 22 3.32 -2.71 7.36
CA ALA A 22 4.54 -2.13 7.89
C ALA A 22 5.42 -3.13 8.68
N PRO A 23 4.91 -3.95 9.63
CA PRO A 23 5.74 -4.90 10.37
C PRO A 23 6.33 -6.02 9.49
N PRO A 24 5.56 -6.71 8.62
CA PRO A 24 6.12 -7.69 7.69
C PRO A 24 7.17 -7.10 6.75
N ARG A 25 6.94 -5.88 6.26
CA ARG A 25 7.90 -5.16 5.41
C ARG A 25 9.19 -4.86 6.16
N SER A 26 9.11 -4.34 7.38
CA SER A 26 10.29 -4.06 8.22
C SER A 26 11.08 -5.33 8.54
N ALA A 27 10.39 -6.44 8.81
CA ALA A 27 11.03 -7.74 9.01
C ALA A 27 11.75 -8.22 7.73
N TYR A 28 11.12 -8.06 6.56
CA TYR A 28 11.72 -8.44 5.27
C TYR A 28 12.97 -7.61 4.94
N ILE A 29 12.94 -6.30 5.17
CA ILE A 29 14.11 -5.42 5.01
C ILE A 29 15.25 -5.86 5.93
N SER A 30 14.93 -6.19 7.19
CA SER A 30 15.92 -6.63 8.17
C SER A 30 16.59 -7.98 7.81
N LYS A 31 15.96 -8.77 6.93
CA LYS A 31 16.51 -10.03 6.43
C LYS A 31 17.49 -9.84 5.27
N ILE A 32 17.32 -8.77 4.48
CA ILE A 32 18.06 -8.57 3.21
C ILE A 32 19.17 -7.53 3.35
N PHE A 33 19.00 -6.53 4.22
CA PHE A 33 19.96 -5.45 4.42
C PHE A 33 20.77 -5.66 5.70
N SER A 34 22.02 -5.17 5.72
CA SER A 34 22.83 -5.10 6.94
C SER A 34 22.40 -3.91 7.81
N ARG A 35 22.75 -3.92 9.11
CA ARG A 35 22.39 -2.84 10.05
C ARG A 35 22.90 -1.47 9.61
N GLU A 36 24.02 -1.42 8.89
CA GLU A 36 24.63 -0.19 8.37
C GLU A 36 23.79 0.46 7.26
N ASP A 37 23.06 -0.34 6.48
CA ASP A 37 22.23 0.13 5.36
C ASP A 37 20.74 0.33 5.73
N TYR A 38 20.33 0.04 6.97
CA TYR A 38 18.94 0.23 7.41
C TYR A 38 18.47 1.67 7.22
N GLY A 39 19.32 2.66 7.54
CA GLY A 39 18.98 4.07 7.36
C GLY A 39 18.64 4.40 5.91
N LYS A 40 19.38 3.84 4.95
CA LYS A 40 19.13 4.02 3.52
C LYS A 40 17.85 3.29 3.08
N ALA A 41 17.67 2.04 3.49
CA ALA A 41 16.52 1.22 3.12
C ALA A 41 15.19 1.80 3.66
N PHE A 42 15.13 2.11 4.96
CA PHE A 42 13.95 2.74 5.57
C PHE A 42 13.74 4.18 5.07
N GLY A 43 14.82 4.92 4.81
CA GLY A 43 14.75 6.25 4.20
C GLY A 43 14.11 6.22 2.82
N ALA A 44 14.56 5.34 1.93
CA ALA A 44 14.01 5.19 0.58
C ALA A 44 12.51 4.82 0.61
N ILE A 45 12.12 3.90 1.49
CA ILE A 45 10.72 3.51 1.66
C ILE A 45 9.87 4.66 2.20
N SER A 46 10.41 5.43 3.14
CA SER A 46 9.70 6.59 3.70
C SER A 46 9.47 7.66 2.64
N VAL A 47 10.47 7.93 1.80
CA VAL A 47 10.33 8.85 0.66
C VAL A 47 9.25 8.35 -0.30
N ALA A 48 9.28 7.08 -0.70
CA ALA A 48 8.27 6.50 -1.58
C ALA A 48 6.87 6.56 -0.97
N GLN A 49 6.73 6.29 0.34
CA GLN A 49 5.46 6.36 1.05
C GLN A 49 4.91 7.78 1.13
N ASN A 50 5.74 8.76 1.47
CA ASN A 50 5.35 10.17 1.55
C ASN A 50 4.97 10.70 0.17
N LEU A 51 5.70 10.33 -0.88
CA LEU A 51 5.36 10.68 -2.25
C LEU A 51 4.00 10.11 -2.65
N GLY A 52 3.72 8.84 -2.35
CA GLY A 52 2.42 8.24 -2.63
C GLY A 52 1.28 8.90 -1.85
N LEU A 53 1.51 9.21 -0.57
CA LEU A 53 0.52 9.88 0.28
C LEU A 53 0.21 11.30 -0.21
N MET A 54 1.21 12.01 -0.72
CA MET A 54 1.04 13.37 -1.23
C MET A 54 0.42 13.39 -2.63
N THR A 55 0.92 12.56 -3.54
CA THR A 55 0.51 12.60 -4.95
C THR A 55 -0.79 11.83 -5.22
N GLY A 56 -1.08 10.77 -4.45
CA GLY A 56 -2.25 9.93 -4.64
C GLY A 56 -3.59 10.69 -4.58
N PRO A 57 -3.88 11.42 -3.49
CA PRO A 57 -5.12 12.18 -3.36
C PRO A 57 -5.23 13.33 -4.37
N VAL A 58 -4.11 14.01 -4.68
CA VAL A 58 -4.08 15.09 -5.66
C VAL A 58 -4.43 14.56 -7.04
N PHE A 59 -3.80 13.46 -7.46
CA PHE A 59 -4.10 12.82 -8.74
C PHE A 59 -5.52 12.28 -8.79
N ALA A 60 -5.96 11.55 -7.75
CA ALA A 60 -7.31 10.99 -7.68
C ALA A 60 -8.40 12.09 -7.69
N GLY A 61 -8.16 13.20 -6.97
CA GLY A 61 -9.05 14.35 -6.95
C GLY A 61 -9.14 15.04 -8.31
N TYR A 62 -7.99 15.27 -8.97
CA TYR A 62 -7.95 15.84 -10.31
C TYR A 62 -8.74 14.99 -11.32
N VAL A 63 -8.55 13.67 -11.28
CA VAL A 63 -9.28 12.73 -12.15
C VAL A 63 -10.78 12.73 -11.83
N ALA A 64 -11.14 12.80 -10.55
CA ALA A 64 -12.54 12.81 -10.12
C ALA A 64 -13.27 14.08 -10.56
N GLU A 65 -12.60 15.22 -10.58
CA GLU A 65 -13.17 16.50 -11.02
C GLU A 65 -13.45 16.53 -12.53
N HIS A 66 -12.53 15.98 -13.35
CA HIS A 66 -12.63 16.06 -14.81
C HIS A 66 -13.43 14.92 -15.44
N TRP A 67 -13.31 13.71 -14.89
CA TRP A 67 -13.87 12.48 -15.47
C TRP A 67 -14.88 11.77 -14.56
N GLY A 68 -15.15 12.34 -13.39
CA GLY A 68 -16.09 11.81 -12.41
C GLY A 68 -15.53 10.66 -11.58
N TYR A 69 -16.26 10.32 -10.51
CA TYR A 69 -15.84 9.30 -9.55
C TYR A 69 -15.73 7.89 -10.12
N PHE A 70 -16.55 7.54 -11.12
CA PHE A 70 -16.55 6.19 -11.69
C PHE A 70 -15.19 5.81 -12.30
N LEU A 71 -14.60 6.72 -13.09
CA LEU A 71 -13.28 6.50 -13.69
C LEU A 71 -12.17 6.53 -12.64
N THR A 72 -12.24 7.44 -11.67
CA THR A 72 -11.28 7.48 -10.55
C THR A 72 -11.23 6.14 -9.80
N TYR A 73 -12.39 5.61 -9.39
CA TYR A 73 -12.43 4.33 -8.68
C TYR A 73 -12.00 3.15 -9.55
N THR A 74 -12.30 3.18 -10.85
CA THR A 74 -11.83 2.15 -11.80
C THR A 74 -10.30 2.13 -11.88
N ILE A 75 -9.66 3.30 -11.98
CA ILE A 75 -8.20 3.43 -12.01
C ILE A 75 -7.59 2.96 -10.69
N LEU A 76 -8.15 3.38 -9.54
CA LEU A 76 -7.69 2.93 -8.23
C LEU A 76 -7.79 1.41 -8.07
N SER A 77 -8.90 0.82 -8.53
CA SER A 77 -9.10 -0.64 -8.49
C SER A 77 -8.08 -1.37 -9.34
N LEU A 78 -7.82 -0.88 -10.57
CA LEU A 78 -6.84 -1.48 -11.46
C LEU A 78 -5.42 -1.42 -10.87
N LEU A 79 -5.04 -0.27 -10.29
CA LEU A 79 -3.75 -0.12 -9.60
C LEU A 79 -3.61 -1.13 -8.44
N PHE A 80 -4.68 -1.35 -7.69
CA PHE A 80 -4.69 -2.33 -6.60
C PHE A 80 -4.54 -3.77 -7.10
N VAL A 81 -5.21 -4.13 -8.20
CA VAL A 81 -5.09 -5.45 -8.84
C VAL A 81 -3.66 -5.67 -9.35
N ILE A 82 -3.06 -4.67 -10.00
CA ILE A 82 -1.67 -4.74 -10.48
C ILE A 82 -0.72 -4.96 -9.29
N PHE A 83 -0.90 -4.21 -8.20
CA PHE A 83 -0.09 -4.36 -6.99
C PHE A 83 -0.23 -5.76 -6.38
N ALA A 84 -1.45 -6.28 -6.26
CA ALA A 84 -1.70 -7.63 -5.76
C ALA A 84 -1.05 -8.70 -6.65
N LEU A 85 -1.13 -8.54 -7.98
CA LEU A 85 -0.53 -9.45 -8.94
C LEU A 85 1.00 -9.43 -8.87
N LEU A 86 1.62 -8.25 -8.73
CA LEU A 86 3.07 -8.11 -8.52
C LEU A 86 3.53 -8.86 -7.27
N ILE A 87 2.82 -8.71 -6.15
CA ILE A 87 3.14 -9.43 -4.91
C ILE A 87 2.96 -10.94 -5.11
N ALA A 88 1.89 -11.37 -5.78
CA ALA A 88 1.65 -12.78 -6.05
C ALA A 88 2.77 -13.39 -6.92
N LEU A 89 3.23 -12.67 -7.95
CA LEU A 89 4.35 -13.07 -8.80
C LEU A 89 5.67 -13.15 -8.03
N LEU A 90 5.97 -12.15 -7.20
CA LEU A 90 7.18 -12.16 -6.36
C LEU A 90 7.16 -13.34 -5.37
N LYS A 91 6.02 -13.59 -4.74
CA LYS A 91 5.83 -14.74 -3.85
C LYS A 91 5.93 -16.07 -4.58
N TYR A 92 5.42 -16.15 -5.82
CA TYR A 92 5.56 -17.33 -6.66
C TYR A 92 7.03 -17.60 -7.01
N ARG A 93 7.79 -16.54 -7.31
CA ARG A 93 9.23 -16.63 -7.62
C ARG A 93 10.07 -17.03 -6.41
N GLU A 94 9.77 -16.47 -5.23
CA GLU A 94 10.40 -16.88 -3.96
C GLU A 94 10.13 -18.37 -3.66
N ARG A 95 8.90 -18.85 -3.86
CA ARG A 95 8.56 -20.28 -3.68
C ARG A 95 9.26 -21.22 -4.66
N ARG A 96 9.66 -20.75 -5.84
CA ARG A 96 10.42 -21.52 -6.83
C ARG A 96 11.93 -21.55 -6.55
N GLY A 97 12.41 -20.83 -5.53
CA GLY A 97 13.83 -20.78 -5.19
C GLY A 97 14.67 -19.98 -6.18
N GLU A 98 14.06 -19.08 -6.96
CA GLU A 98 14.76 -18.23 -7.93
C GLU A 98 15.27 -16.90 -7.33
N LEU A 99 15.02 -16.67 -6.04
CA LEU A 99 15.45 -15.52 -5.22
C LEU A 99 15.92 -16.04 -3.86
#